data_AF-A0A946JZJ5-F1
#
_entry.id   AF-A0A946JZJ5-F1
#
_cell.length_a   1.000
_cell.length_b   1.000
_cell.length_c   1.000
_cell.angle_alpha   90.00
_cell.angle_beta   90.00
_cell.angle_gamma   90.00
#
_symmetry.space_group_name_H-M   'P 1'
#
loop_
_entity.id
_entity.type
_entity.pdbx_description
1 polymer ?
#
loop_
_entity_poly.entity_id
_entity_poly.type
_entity_poly.pdbx_seq_one_letter_code
_entity_poly.pdbx_strand_id
1 'polypeptide(L)'
;KLFLSGYGTAAFDAMLENDIYGWLFPDSKRSMENNATEELVRLALTSTDQRIAKKMPVTPAFIYAAILWYPFVDEKQRLEQEGEITYAAAHEAANNVISKQQLFTSIPKRFSGPMRDIWFLQSRLPSRFGQKPDRTMEHKRFRAAYDFLLLREQAGEKTEQLGEWWTEYQEATEERKLAMKQATSNGRPRKRKRKPRRKPSNSDHASSH
;
A
#
# COMPACT_ATOMS: atom_id res chain seq x y z
N LYS A 1 0.32 10.51 -22.45
CA LYS A 1 -0.84 9.66 -22.83
C LYS A 1 -0.45 8.21 -23.15
N LEU A 2 0.85 7.88 -23.24
CA LEU A 2 1.32 6.60 -23.74
C LEU A 2 0.78 5.37 -22.97
N PHE A 3 0.79 5.41 -21.63
CA PHE A 3 0.31 4.29 -20.81
C PHE A 3 -1.22 4.23 -20.60
N LEU A 4 -1.98 5.16 -21.20
CA LEU A 4 -3.45 5.24 -21.04
C LEU A 4 -4.19 5.20 -22.38
N SER A 5 -3.53 4.72 -23.43
CA SER A 5 -4.09 4.55 -24.77
C SER A 5 -4.74 3.19 -25.00
N GLY A 6 -4.61 2.25 -24.06
CA GLY A 6 -5.01 0.85 -24.24
C GLY A 6 -3.91 -0.05 -24.82
N TYR A 7 -2.72 0.50 -25.03
CA TYR A 7 -1.52 -0.20 -25.49
C TYR A 7 -0.33 0.03 -24.55
N GLY A 8 -0.60 0.24 -23.26
CA GLY A 8 0.41 0.57 -22.26
C GLY A 8 1.47 -0.51 -22.12
N THR A 9 1.07 -1.78 -22.18
CA THR A 9 1.98 -2.93 -22.06
C THR A 9 2.97 -2.98 -23.22
N ALA A 10 2.47 -2.92 -24.47
CA ALA A 10 3.32 -2.89 -25.67
C ALA A 10 4.26 -1.66 -25.68
N ALA A 11 3.77 -0.52 -25.21
CA ALA A 11 4.58 0.69 -25.09
C ALA A 11 5.68 0.55 -24.03
N PHE A 12 5.42 -0.16 -22.93
CA PHE A 12 6.43 -0.45 -21.92
C PHE A 12 7.50 -1.42 -22.44
N ASP A 13 7.10 -2.46 -23.18
CA ASP A 13 8.04 -3.38 -23.81
C ASP A 13 8.96 -2.68 -24.81
N ALA A 14 8.39 -1.88 -25.70
CA ALA A 14 9.18 -1.08 -26.63
C ALA A 14 10.13 -0.13 -25.89
N MET A 15 9.73 0.45 -24.75
CA MET A 15 10.65 1.29 -23.96
C MET A 15 11.79 0.51 -23.31
N LEU A 16 11.55 -0.73 -22.90
CA LEU A 16 12.59 -1.58 -22.33
C LEU A 16 13.56 -2.04 -23.42
N GLU A 17 13.05 -2.48 -24.58
CA GLU A 17 13.85 -2.91 -25.73
C GLU A 17 14.74 -1.80 -26.30
N ASN A 18 14.28 -0.55 -26.22
CA ASN A 18 15.01 0.61 -26.74
C ASN A 18 15.74 1.41 -25.63
N ASP A 19 15.86 0.87 -24.41
CA ASP A 19 16.51 1.51 -23.25
C ASP A 19 15.97 2.89 -22.86
N ILE A 20 14.74 3.23 -23.27
CA ILE A 20 14.09 4.51 -22.99
C ILE A 20 13.55 4.56 -21.55
N TYR A 21 13.12 3.42 -21.01
CA TYR A 21 12.43 3.38 -19.72
C TYR A 21 13.25 3.98 -18.57
N GLY A 22 14.55 3.67 -18.51
CA GLY A 22 15.45 4.13 -17.46
C GLY A 22 15.64 5.65 -17.44
N TRP A 23 15.50 6.33 -18.59
CA TRP A 23 15.56 7.79 -18.66
C TRP A 23 14.34 8.46 -18.04
N LEU A 24 13.19 7.79 -18.09
CA LEU A 24 11.94 8.30 -17.55
C LEU A 24 11.76 7.91 -16.08
N PHE A 25 12.14 6.69 -15.70
CA PHE A 25 11.91 6.10 -14.38
C PHE A 25 13.18 5.40 -13.85
N PRO A 26 14.26 6.15 -13.56
CA PRO A 26 15.56 5.56 -13.23
C PRO A 26 15.55 4.70 -11.95
N ASP A 27 14.90 5.18 -10.89
CA ASP A 27 14.80 4.42 -9.65
C ASP A 27 13.96 3.15 -9.83
N SER A 28 12.88 3.23 -10.61
CA SER A 28 12.08 2.04 -10.96
C SER A 28 12.89 1.03 -11.77
N LYS A 29 13.67 1.50 -12.76
CA LYS A 29 14.55 0.64 -13.56
C LYS A 29 15.59 -0.06 -12.69
N ARG A 30 16.20 0.64 -11.73
CA ARG A 30 17.13 0.03 -10.77
C ARG A 30 16.44 -1.04 -9.91
N SER A 31 15.22 -0.79 -9.45
CA SER A 31 14.46 -1.78 -8.67
C SER A 31 14.10 -3.03 -9.47
N MET A 32 14.19 -3.06 -10.81
CA MET A 32 13.98 -4.28 -11.60
C MET A 32 15.07 -5.33 -11.40
N GLU A 33 16.28 -4.94 -10.96
CA GLU A 33 17.40 -5.88 -10.78
C GLU A 33 17.20 -6.83 -9.60
N ASN A 34 16.49 -6.37 -8.56
CA ASN A 34 16.40 -7.07 -7.27
C ASN A 34 14.96 -7.34 -6.82
N ASN A 35 13.96 -6.77 -7.50
CA ASN A 35 12.56 -6.90 -7.14
C ASN A 35 11.70 -7.24 -8.37
N ALA A 36 10.47 -7.68 -8.14
CA ALA A 36 9.49 -7.94 -9.20
C ALA A 36 8.90 -6.66 -9.83
N THR A 37 9.71 -5.59 -9.95
CA THR A 37 9.26 -4.27 -10.44
C THR A 37 8.78 -4.36 -11.88
N GLU A 38 9.53 -5.04 -12.75
CA GLU A 38 9.16 -5.19 -14.16
C GLU A 38 7.81 -5.89 -14.29
N GLU A 39 7.66 -7.04 -13.64
CA GLU A 39 6.43 -7.83 -13.70
C GLU A 39 5.24 -7.07 -13.10
N LEU A 40 5.42 -6.39 -11.96
CA LEU A 40 4.36 -5.57 -11.36
C LEU A 40 3.89 -4.45 -12.30
N VAL A 41 4.83 -3.75 -12.95
CA VAL A 41 4.51 -2.69 -13.91
C VAL A 41 3.78 -3.26 -15.13
N ARG A 42 4.28 -4.36 -15.69
CA ARG A 42 3.68 -5.08 -16.82
C ARG A 42 2.24 -5.52 -16.52
N LEU A 43 2.00 -6.10 -15.35
CA LEU A 43 0.67 -6.52 -14.90
C LEU A 43 -0.28 -5.33 -14.69
N ALA A 44 0.21 -4.23 -14.09
CA ALA A 44 -0.60 -3.03 -13.90
C ALA A 44 -1.00 -2.37 -15.22
N LEU A 45 -0.11 -2.35 -16.20
CA LEU A 45 -0.38 -1.87 -17.55
C LEU A 45 -1.36 -2.80 -18.28
N THR A 46 -1.16 -4.12 -18.20
CA THR A 46 -2.06 -5.11 -18.80
C THR A 46 -3.48 -4.99 -18.25
N SER A 47 -3.63 -4.87 -16.93
CA SER A 47 -4.93 -4.63 -16.28
C SER A 47 -5.56 -3.31 -16.71
N THR A 48 -4.75 -2.27 -16.91
CA THR A 48 -5.21 -0.97 -17.41
C THR A 48 -5.68 -1.05 -18.86
N ASP A 49 -4.94 -1.73 -19.73
CA ASP A 49 -5.30 -1.94 -21.14
C ASP A 49 -6.62 -2.71 -21.25
N GLN A 50 -6.79 -3.79 -20.47
CA GLN A 50 -8.04 -4.54 -20.40
C GLN A 50 -9.22 -3.68 -19.90
N ARG A 51 -8.99 -2.79 -18.93
CA ARG A 51 -10.02 -1.86 -18.45
C ARG A 51 -10.45 -0.87 -19.52
N ILE A 52 -9.50 -0.32 -20.27
CA ILE A 52 -9.77 0.60 -21.39
C ILE A 52 -10.59 -0.10 -22.47
N ALA A 53 -10.21 -1.33 -22.85
CA ALA A 53 -10.95 -2.13 -23.82
C ALA A 53 -12.41 -2.36 -23.40
N LYS A 54 -12.65 -2.53 -22.09
CA LYS A 54 -13.99 -2.67 -21.49
C LYS A 54 -14.69 -1.33 -21.22
N LYS A 55 -14.15 -0.20 -21.68
CA LYS A 55 -14.66 1.18 -21.43
C LYS A 55 -14.83 1.51 -19.93
N MET A 56 -14.03 0.89 -19.08
CA MET A 56 -14.01 1.16 -17.65
C MET A 56 -13.09 2.34 -17.31
N PRO A 57 -13.39 3.12 -16.26
CA PRO A 57 -12.52 4.19 -15.83
C PRO A 57 -11.16 3.67 -15.34
N VAL A 58 -10.11 4.36 -15.75
CA VAL A 58 -8.72 4.12 -15.35
C VAL A 58 -8.11 5.39 -14.79
N THR A 59 -7.09 5.25 -13.94
CA THR A 59 -6.42 6.40 -13.32
C THR A 59 -4.91 6.30 -13.47
N PRO A 60 -4.22 7.37 -13.91
CA PRO A 60 -2.76 7.41 -13.94
C PRO A 60 -2.11 7.12 -12.59
N ALA A 61 -2.80 7.45 -11.49
CA ALA A 61 -2.29 7.21 -10.14
C ALA A 61 -2.00 5.73 -9.85
N PHE A 62 -2.77 4.81 -10.45
CA PHE A 62 -2.58 3.37 -10.26
C PHE A 62 -1.31 2.88 -10.97
N ILE A 63 -1.07 3.37 -12.18
CA ILE A 63 0.13 3.04 -12.96
C ILE A 63 1.37 3.59 -12.25
N TYR A 64 1.35 4.86 -11.82
CA TYR A 64 2.46 5.42 -11.04
C TYR A 64 2.68 4.68 -9.71
N ALA A 65 1.60 4.21 -9.06
CA ALA A 65 1.73 3.40 -7.84
C ALA A 65 2.51 2.11 -8.09
N ALA A 66 2.32 1.46 -9.25
CA ALA A 66 3.04 0.25 -9.65
C ALA A 66 4.50 0.55 -10.01
N ILE A 67 4.74 1.57 -10.85
CA ILE A 67 6.08 1.98 -11.28
C ILE A 67 6.98 2.30 -10.09
N LEU A 68 6.44 3.02 -9.10
CA LEU A 68 7.22 3.54 -7.98
C LEU A 68 7.07 2.72 -6.69
N TRP A 69 6.49 1.51 -6.77
CA TRP A 69 6.24 0.68 -5.58
C TRP A 69 7.52 0.28 -4.86
N TYR A 70 8.43 -0.41 -5.55
CA TYR A 70 9.67 -0.87 -4.94
C TYR A 70 10.61 0.28 -4.56
N PRO A 71 10.77 1.36 -5.35
CA PRO A 71 11.45 2.57 -4.88
C PRO A 71 10.90 3.11 -3.55
N PHE A 72 9.57 3.08 -3.37
CA PHE A 72 8.92 3.46 -2.11
C PHE A 72 9.21 2.48 -0.97
N VAL A 73 9.15 1.17 -1.23
CA VAL A 73 9.44 0.15 -0.22
C VAL A 73 10.90 0.24 0.24
N ASP A 74 11.84 0.35 -0.69
CA ASP A 74 13.27 0.44 -0.43
C ASP A 74 13.61 1.68 0.40
N GLU A 75 13.09 2.86 0.01
CA GLU A 75 13.32 4.11 0.73
C GLU A 75 12.68 4.09 2.13
N LYS A 76 11.48 3.52 2.26
CA LYS A 76 10.83 3.35 3.57
C LYS A 76 11.67 2.46 4.48
N GLN A 77 12.15 1.33 3.97
CA GLN A 77 12.98 0.41 4.74
C GLN A 77 14.30 1.06 5.17
N ARG A 78 14.93 1.86 4.29
CA ARG A 78 16.12 2.64 4.62
C ARG A 78 15.87 3.60 5.79
N LEU A 79 14.79 4.38 5.73
CA LEU A 79 14.42 5.32 6.81
C LEU A 79 14.10 4.60 8.13
N GLU A 80 13.40 3.47 8.08
CA GLU A 80 13.11 2.66 9.27
C GLU A 80 14.40 2.11 9.92
N GLN A 81 15.42 1.77 9.12
CA GLN A 81 16.73 1.35 9.62
C GLN A 81 17.54 2.49 10.25
N GLU A 82 17.30 3.73 9.82
CA GLU A 82 17.92 4.95 10.37
C GLU A 82 17.28 5.42 11.69
N GLY A 83 16.26 4.71 12.17
CA GLY A 83 15.62 4.96 13.47
C GLY A 83 14.36 5.81 13.42
N GLU A 84 13.87 6.13 12.22
CA GLU A 84 12.60 6.85 12.05
C GLU A 84 11.41 5.99 12.48
N ILE A 85 10.37 6.64 13.02
CA ILE A 85 9.13 5.96 13.39
C ILE A 85 8.43 5.50 12.10
N THR A 86 8.05 4.21 12.00
CA THR A 86 7.40 3.56 10.83
C THR A 86 6.38 4.42 10.06
N TYR A 87 5.51 5.16 10.78
CA TYR A 87 4.51 6.03 10.13
C TYR A 87 5.14 7.27 9.49
N ALA A 88 6.07 7.94 10.19
CA ALA A 88 6.81 9.08 9.66
C ALA A 88 7.67 8.63 8.46
N ALA A 89 8.37 7.49 8.60
CA ALA A 89 9.18 6.89 7.55
C ALA A 89 8.38 6.64 6.26
N ALA A 90 7.14 6.14 6.34
CA ALA A 90 6.32 5.92 5.15
C ALA A 90 5.92 7.24 4.44
N HIS A 91 5.57 8.29 5.19
CA HIS A 91 5.23 9.58 4.59
C HIS A 91 6.44 10.25 3.96
N GLU A 92 7.57 10.19 4.65
CA GLU A 92 8.83 10.74 4.17
C GLU A 92 9.35 9.98 2.94
N ALA A 93 9.34 8.65 2.96
CA ALA A 93 9.70 7.84 1.81
C ALA A 93 8.87 8.18 0.57
N ALA A 94 7.54 8.30 0.74
CA ALA A 94 6.67 8.70 -0.34
C ALA A 94 7.02 10.09 -0.89
N ASN A 95 7.35 11.06 -0.02
CA ASN A 95 7.78 12.39 -0.44
C ASN A 95 9.13 12.36 -1.17
N ASN A 96 10.09 11.59 -0.67
CA ASN A 96 11.42 11.48 -1.27
C ASN A 96 11.34 10.86 -2.66
N VAL A 97 10.65 9.73 -2.81
CA VAL A 97 10.48 9.04 -4.10
C VAL A 97 9.75 9.91 -5.11
N ILE A 98 8.67 10.60 -4.71
CA ILE A 98 7.94 11.49 -5.63
C ILE A 98 8.81 12.68 -6.04
N SER A 99 9.54 13.29 -5.11
CA SER A 99 10.41 14.44 -5.39
C SER A 99 11.55 14.06 -6.34
N LYS A 100 12.20 12.92 -6.11
CA LYS A 100 13.24 12.37 -7.00
C LYS A 100 12.68 12.11 -8.40
N GLN A 101 11.52 11.46 -8.50
CA GLN A 101 10.90 11.14 -9.78
C GLN A 101 10.45 12.39 -10.56
N GLN A 102 10.06 13.46 -9.86
CA GLN A 102 9.67 14.74 -10.49
C GLN A 102 10.80 15.44 -11.26
N LEU A 103 12.06 15.08 -11.01
CA LEU A 103 13.21 15.56 -11.79
C LEU A 103 13.21 15.01 -13.23
N PHE A 104 12.58 13.86 -13.47
CA PHE A 104 12.56 13.17 -14.76
C PHE A 104 11.19 13.26 -15.44
N THR A 105 10.11 13.11 -14.67
CA THR A 105 8.73 13.10 -15.19
C THR A 105 7.80 13.88 -14.27
N SER A 106 7.02 14.81 -14.83
CA SER A 106 6.03 15.57 -14.05
C SER A 106 4.93 14.66 -13.51
N ILE A 107 4.76 14.66 -12.18
CA ILE A 107 3.65 13.97 -11.48
C ILE A 107 2.75 15.01 -10.82
N PRO A 108 1.61 15.36 -11.45
CA PRO A 108 0.62 16.27 -10.86
C PRO A 108 0.09 15.79 -9.50
N LYS A 109 -0.17 16.74 -8.59
CA LYS A 109 -0.70 16.45 -7.22
C LYS A 109 -1.98 15.62 -7.21
N ARG A 110 -2.86 15.79 -8.21
CA ARG A 110 -4.09 15.01 -8.38
C ARG A 110 -3.86 13.51 -8.62
N PHE A 111 -2.64 13.13 -9.02
CA PHE A 111 -2.25 11.73 -9.21
C PHE A 111 -1.41 11.21 -8.04
N SER A 112 -0.49 12.04 -7.51
CA SER A 112 0.35 11.62 -6.38
C SER A 112 -0.43 11.43 -5.08
N GLY A 113 -1.51 12.18 -4.83
CA GLY A 113 -2.39 11.97 -3.67
C GLY A 113 -2.99 10.56 -3.65
N PRO A 114 -3.78 10.17 -4.68
CA PRO A 114 -4.34 8.82 -4.75
C PRO A 114 -3.28 7.70 -4.81
N MET A 115 -2.11 7.96 -5.39
CA MET A 115 -1.00 7.02 -5.39
C MET A 115 -0.50 6.74 -3.96
N ARG A 116 -0.27 7.79 -3.16
CA ARG A 116 0.09 7.65 -1.74
C ARG A 116 -0.98 6.90 -0.95
N ASP A 117 -2.26 7.18 -1.20
CA ASP A 117 -3.36 6.45 -0.56
C ASP A 117 -3.26 4.94 -0.81
N ILE A 118 -2.94 4.53 -2.04
CA ILE A 118 -2.76 3.11 -2.41
C ILE A 118 -1.60 2.49 -1.61
N TRP A 119 -0.44 3.16 -1.56
CA TRP A 119 0.74 2.69 -0.82
C TRP A 119 0.48 2.57 0.69
N PHE A 120 -0.11 3.60 1.30
CA PHE A 120 -0.38 3.60 2.73
C PHE A 120 -1.39 2.53 3.12
N LEU A 121 -2.37 2.24 2.26
CA LEU A 121 -3.27 1.11 2.46
C LEU A 121 -2.54 -0.23 2.44
N GLN A 122 -1.46 -0.40 1.66
CA GLN A 122 -0.67 -1.65 1.68
C GLN A 122 -0.10 -1.96 3.07
N SER A 123 0.21 -0.95 3.88
CA SER A 123 0.66 -1.15 5.27
C SER A 123 -0.51 -1.45 6.24
N ARG A 124 -1.76 -1.17 5.84
CA ARG A 124 -2.97 -1.44 6.64
C ARG A 124 -3.57 -2.81 6.35
N LEU A 125 -3.50 -3.30 5.10
CA LEU A 125 -4.05 -4.59 4.67
C LEU A 125 -3.60 -5.79 5.54
N PRO A 126 -2.37 -5.86 6.08
CA PRO A 126 -1.96 -6.94 6.99
C PRO A 126 -2.69 -6.95 8.35
N SER A 127 -3.30 -5.83 8.76
CA SER A 127 -4.00 -5.71 10.04
C SER A 127 -5.40 -6.32 10.00
N ARG A 128 -5.47 -7.65 10.09
CA ARG A 128 -6.71 -8.45 9.91
C ARG A 128 -7.56 -8.68 11.16
N PHE A 129 -7.27 -7.99 12.26
CA PHE A 129 -7.89 -8.25 13.57
C PHE A 129 -8.79 -7.11 14.06
N GLY A 130 -9.82 -7.46 14.82
CA GLY A 130 -10.77 -6.49 15.39
C GLY A 130 -11.51 -5.69 14.32
N GLN A 131 -11.73 -4.40 14.56
CA GLN A 131 -12.45 -3.49 13.64
C GLN A 131 -11.56 -2.91 12.52
N LYS A 132 -10.29 -3.33 12.45
CA LYS A 132 -9.33 -2.78 11.48
C LYS A 132 -9.65 -3.13 10.03
N PRO A 133 -10.11 -4.36 9.71
CA PRO A 133 -10.51 -4.68 8.35
C PRO A 133 -11.66 -3.82 7.85
N ASP A 134 -12.70 -3.62 8.67
CA ASP A 134 -13.87 -2.81 8.32
C ASP A 134 -13.47 -1.37 7.99
N ARG A 135 -12.69 -0.75 8.89
CA ARG A 135 -12.15 0.61 8.68
C ARG A 135 -11.26 0.74 7.44
N THR A 136 -10.61 -0.36 7.04
CA THR A 136 -9.78 -0.36 5.84
C THR A 136 -10.66 -0.43 4.59
N MET A 137 -11.76 -1.18 4.61
CA MET A 137 -12.75 -1.24 3.53
C MET A 137 -13.49 0.08 3.31
N GLU A 138 -13.76 0.82 4.39
CA GLU A 138 -14.42 2.15 4.32
C GLU A 138 -13.60 3.19 3.56
N HIS A 139 -12.29 2.95 3.34
CA HIS A 139 -11.46 3.92 2.64
C HIS A 139 -11.84 4.04 1.16
N LYS A 140 -12.01 5.26 0.65
CA LYS A 140 -12.37 5.58 -0.76
C LYS A 140 -11.47 4.94 -1.84
N ARG A 141 -10.28 4.47 -1.46
CA ARG A 141 -9.28 3.82 -2.33
C ARG A 141 -9.04 2.35 -2.00
N PHE A 142 -9.84 1.75 -1.13
CA PHE A 142 -9.72 0.34 -0.77
C PHE A 142 -9.70 -0.56 -2.00
N ARG A 143 -10.65 -0.40 -2.92
CA ARG A 143 -10.69 -1.21 -4.15
C ARG A 143 -9.38 -1.14 -4.95
N ALA A 144 -8.84 0.05 -5.14
CA ALA A 144 -7.57 0.23 -5.84
C ALA A 144 -6.41 -0.40 -5.07
N ALA A 145 -6.38 -0.28 -3.74
CA ALA A 145 -5.33 -0.90 -2.93
C ALA A 145 -5.43 -2.43 -2.88
N TYR A 146 -6.64 -2.99 -2.90
CA TYR A 146 -6.86 -4.44 -3.00
C TYR A 146 -6.48 -4.96 -4.39
N ASP A 147 -6.92 -4.31 -5.48
CA ASP A 147 -6.48 -4.66 -6.84
C ASP A 147 -4.94 -4.62 -6.92
N PHE A 148 -4.31 -3.61 -6.31
CA PHE A 148 -2.86 -3.49 -6.26
C PHE A 148 -2.18 -4.61 -5.46
N LEU A 149 -2.78 -5.05 -4.35
CA LEU A 149 -2.30 -6.21 -3.58
C LEU A 149 -2.30 -7.48 -4.43
N LEU A 150 -3.37 -7.73 -5.20
CA LEU A 150 -3.44 -8.90 -6.08
C LEU A 150 -2.35 -8.87 -7.15
N LEU A 151 -2.07 -7.69 -7.73
CA LEU A 151 -0.97 -7.56 -8.70
C LEU A 151 0.41 -7.80 -8.08
N ARG A 152 0.62 -7.35 -6.83
CA ARG A 152 1.86 -7.63 -6.09
C ARG A 152 2.04 -9.13 -5.86
N GLU A 153 0.97 -9.83 -5.46
CA GLU A 153 0.98 -11.28 -5.29
C GLU A 153 1.25 -12.01 -6.60
N GLN A 154 0.58 -11.59 -7.67
CA GLN A 154 0.76 -12.17 -9.01
C GLN A 154 2.18 -11.92 -9.55
N ALA A 155 2.79 -10.78 -9.23
CA ALA A 155 4.19 -10.48 -9.55
C ALA A 155 5.21 -11.32 -8.73
N GLY A 156 4.73 -12.10 -7.75
CA GLY A 156 5.57 -12.99 -6.92
C GLY A 156 5.97 -12.40 -5.57
N GLU A 157 5.42 -11.24 -5.18
CA GLU A 157 5.67 -10.69 -3.85
C GLU A 157 5.03 -11.56 -2.76
N LYS A 158 5.80 -11.91 -1.73
CA LYS A 158 5.30 -12.71 -0.59
C LYS A 158 4.49 -11.83 0.36
N THR A 159 3.18 -11.97 0.30
CA THR A 159 2.22 -11.18 1.09
C THR A 159 1.46 -12.02 2.11
N GLU A 160 1.84 -13.27 2.37
CA GLU A 160 1.13 -14.18 3.30
C GLU A 160 -0.34 -14.44 2.93
N GLN A 161 -0.65 -14.58 1.61
CA GLN A 161 -2.00 -14.86 1.10
C GLN A 161 -3.04 -13.81 1.55
N LEU A 162 -2.61 -12.55 1.67
CA LEU A 162 -3.51 -11.46 2.05
C LEU A 162 -4.61 -11.26 1.00
N GLY A 163 -4.32 -11.44 -0.30
CA GLY A 163 -5.28 -11.30 -1.38
C GLY A 163 -6.44 -12.28 -1.24
N GLU A 164 -6.15 -13.57 -1.02
CA GLU A 164 -7.17 -14.60 -0.77
C GLU A 164 -8.05 -14.24 0.44
N TRP A 165 -7.41 -13.88 1.57
CA TRP A 165 -8.14 -13.49 2.77
C TRP A 165 -9.06 -12.28 2.53
N TRP A 166 -8.57 -11.25 1.84
CA TRP A 166 -9.36 -10.06 1.52
C TRP A 166 -10.46 -10.34 0.51
N THR A 167 -10.27 -11.31 -0.39
CA THR A 167 -11.30 -11.76 -1.34
C THR A 167 -12.47 -12.38 -0.59
N GLU A 168 -12.19 -13.36 0.28
CA GLU A 168 -13.22 -13.99 1.12
C GLU A 168 -13.89 -12.96 2.03
N TYR A 169 -13.11 -12.08 2.66
CA TYR A 169 -13.63 -11.12 3.63
C TYR A 169 -14.62 -10.11 3.04
N GLN A 170 -14.42 -9.71 1.78
CA GLN A 170 -15.30 -8.77 1.07
C GLN A 170 -16.69 -9.36 0.79
N GLU A 171 -16.76 -10.67 0.55
CA GLU A 171 -17.99 -11.38 0.15
C GLU A 171 -18.65 -12.11 1.34
N ALA A 172 -17.92 -12.25 2.44
CA ALA A 172 -18.37 -12.93 3.65
C ALA A 172 -19.59 -12.27 4.32
N THR A 173 -20.45 -13.10 4.92
CA THR A 173 -21.50 -12.65 5.84
C THR A 173 -20.89 -12.03 7.10
N GLU A 174 -21.67 -11.24 7.85
CA GLU A 174 -21.19 -10.60 9.09
C GLU A 174 -20.71 -11.64 10.13
N GLU A 175 -21.39 -12.77 10.23
CA GLU A 175 -20.98 -13.90 11.08
C GLU A 175 -19.64 -14.48 10.63
N ARG A 176 -19.44 -14.68 9.32
CA ARG A 176 -18.19 -15.18 8.76
C ARG A 176 -17.05 -14.18 8.95
N LYS A 177 -17.29 -12.88 8.73
CA LYS A 177 -16.31 -11.82 9.00
C LYS A 177 -15.87 -11.81 10.46
N LEU A 178 -16.80 -12.00 11.40
CA LEU A 178 -16.48 -12.08 12.82
C LEU A 178 -15.57 -13.28 13.11
N ALA A 179 -15.87 -14.46 12.55
CA ALA A 179 -15.02 -15.64 12.68
C ALA A 179 -13.61 -15.43 12.08
N MET A 180 -13.52 -14.84 10.89
CA MET A 180 -12.23 -14.53 10.22
C MET A 180 -11.36 -13.57 11.05
N LYS A 181 -11.95 -12.52 11.64
CA LYS A 181 -11.26 -11.58 12.56
C LYS A 181 -10.74 -12.26 13.82
N GLN A 182 -11.47 -13.27 14.33
CA GLN A 182 -11.08 -14.02 15.53
C GLN A 182 -9.96 -15.02 15.22
N ALA A 183 -10.02 -15.71 14.08
CA ALA A 183 -8.99 -16.66 13.65
C ALA A 183 -7.60 -16.01 13.56
N THR A 184 -7.52 -14.76 13.07
CA THR A 184 -6.25 -14.01 13.01
C THR A 184 -5.77 -13.50 14.36
N SER A 185 -6.62 -13.50 15.39
CA SER A 185 -6.27 -13.07 16.75
C SER A 185 -5.64 -14.17 17.61
N ASN A 186 -5.93 -15.45 17.31
CA ASN A 186 -5.46 -16.59 18.10
C ASN A 186 -3.93 -16.83 18.02
N GLY A 187 -3.23 -16.15 17.12
CA GLY A 187 -1.76 -16.18 17.03
C GLY A 187 -1.02 -15.08 17.82
N ARG A 188 -1.72 -14.17 18.51
CA ARG A 188 -1.07 -13.08 19.28
C ARG A 188 -1.51 -13.08 20.74
N PRO A 189 -0.59 -13.17 21.73
CA PRO A 189 -0.96 -13.13 23.13
C PRO A 189 -1.61 -11.78 23.44
N ARG A 190 -2.89 -11.82 23.79
CA ARG A 190 -3.67 -10.66 24.25
C ARG A 190 -2.94 -10.08 25.48
N LYS A 191 -2.13 -9.03 25.29
CA LYS A 191 -1.64 -8.21 26.41
C LYS A 191 -2.87 -7.62 27.09
N ARG A 192 -3.32 -8.29 28.16
CA ARG A 192 -4.35 -7.78 29.08
C ARG A 192 -3.93 -6.38 29.47
N LYS A 193 -4.68 -5.36 29.01
CA LYS A 193 -4.56 -3.99 29.50
C LYS A 193 -4.73 -4.05 31.02
N ARG A 194 -3.62 -3.90 31.76
CA ARG A 194 -3.67 -3.75 33.22
C ARG A 194 -4.49 -2.49 33.49
N LYS A 195 -5.66 -2.66 34.08
CA LYS A 195 -6.50 -1.57 34.60
C LYS A 195 -5.61 -0.68 35.49
N PRO A 196 -5.63 0.66 35.36
CA PRO A 196 -4.89 1.51 36.27
C PRO A 196 -5.46 1.31 37.68
N ARG A 197 -4.60 0.92 38.63
CA ARG A 197 -4.94 0.88 40.05
C ARG A 197 -5.24 2.31 40.48
N ARG A 198 -6.50 2.63 40.77
CA ARG A 198 -6.90 3.90 41.40
C ARG A 198 -6.13 4.02 42.72
N LYS A 199 -5.27 5.03 42.85
CA LYS A 199 -4.72 5.44 44.15
C LYS A 199 -5.89 5.96 45.00
N PRO A 200 -6.03 5.58 46.28
CA PRO A 200 -6.99 6.20 47.16
C PRO A 200 -6.60 7.67 47.37
N SER A 201 -7.56 8.59 47.19
CA SER A 201 -7.43 9.96 47.64
C SER A 201 -7.48 9.97 49.17
N ASN A 202 -6.37 10.33 49.81
CA ASN A 202 -6.38 10.59 51.24
C ASN A 202 -6.84 12.04 51.44
N SER A 203 -8.12 12.19 51.76
CA SER A 203 -8.68 13.41 52.33
C SER A 203 -9.05 13.08 53.77
N ASP A 204 -8.33 13.65 54.73
CA ASP A 204 -8.89 13.96 56.03
C ASP A 204 -8.23 15.23 56.58
N HIS A 205 -9.11 16.18 56.89
CA HIS A 205 -8.89 17.37 57.71
C HIS A 205 -8.67 16.99 59.18
N ALA A 206 -7.89 17.77 59.93
CA ALA A 206 -8.37 18.51 61.11
C ALA A 206 -7.21 19.14 61.93
N SER A 207 -7.23 20.47 61.97
CA SER A 207 -7.20 21.38 63.13
C SER A 207 -6.20 21.24 64.31
N SER A 208 -5.67 22.43 64.65
CA SER A 208 -5.30 22.96 65.99
C SER A 208 -4.03 22.42 66.68
N HIS A 209 -2.99 23.25 66.78
CA HIS A 209 -2.82 24.26 67.83
C HIS A 209 -1.74 25.27 67.47
#